data_AF-A0A6J6CSR3-F1
#
_entry.id   AF-A0A6J6CSR3-F1
#
_cell.length_a   1.000
_cell.length_b   1.000
_cell.length_c   1.000
_cell.angle_alpha   90.00
_cell.angle_beta   90.00
_cell.angle_gamma   90.00
#
_symmetry.space_group_name_H-M   'P 1'
#
loop_
_entity.id
_entity.type
_entity.pdbx_description
1 polymer ?
#
loop_
_entity_poly.entity_id
_entity_poly.type
_entity_poly.pdbx_seq_one_letter_code
_entity_poly.pdbx_strand_id
1 'polypeptide(L)'
;MPTQMDKAKWPEMKNHLAAIFATKTREEWSDLLEGTDICFAPVLTMDEAAQHPHNVHRKTFVDVAGITQPAPSPRFDRTPGEIQRPPSHPGQHTDEILGEWLGTSSSEISHLRQNDSVR
;
A
#
# COMPACT_ATOMS: atom_id res chain seq x y z
N MET A 1 33.03 -17.43 -12.16
CA MET A 1 31.84 -16.68 -12.61
C MET A 1 32.10 -16.17 -14.02
N PRO A 2 31.17 -16.34 -14.97
CA PRO A 2 31.25 -15.68 -16.27
C PRO A 2 31.34 -14.14 -16.16
N THR A 3 31.79 -13.46 -17.21
CA THR A 3 31.84 -11.98 -17.25
C THR A 3 30.42 -11.39 -17.17
N GLN A 4 30.14 -10.49 -16.22
CA GLN A 4 28.76 -10.05 -15.94
C GLN A 4 28.07 -9.33 -17.12
N MET A 5 28.84 -8.64 -17.96
CA MET A 5 28.32 -7.89 -19.10
C MET A 5 28.15 -8.73 -20.38
N ASP A 6 28.55 -10.01 -20.35
CA ASP A 6 28.30 -10.94 -21.45
C ASP A 6 26.89 -11.54 -21.34
N LYS A 7 25.96 -10.97 -22.10
CA LYS A 7 24.55 -11.40 -22.13
C LYS A 7 24.38 -12.85 -22.58
N ALA A 8 25.28 -13.37 -23.44
CA ALA A 8 25.20 -14.76 -23.89
C ALA A 8 25.43 -15.74 -22.73
N LYS A 9 26.11 -15.31 -21.67
CA LYS A 9 26.41 -16.10 -20.47
C LYS A 9 25.40 -15.92 -19.33
N TRP A 10 24.43 -15.02 -19.44
CA TRP A 10 23.42 -14.82 -18.40
C TRP A 10 22.58 -16.06 -18.05
N PRO A 11 22.22 -16.96 -18.98
CA PRO A 11 21.53 -18.20 -18.61
C PRO A 11 22.36 -19.07 -17.66
N GLU A 12 23.65 -19.23 -17.95
CA GLU A 12 24.61 -19.96 -17.09
C GLU A 12 24.74 -19.28 -15.73
N MET A 13 24.90 -17.95 -15.72
CA MET A 13 24.99 -17.16 -14.49
C MET A 13 23.76 -17.31 -13.59
N LYS A 14 22.56 -17.28 -14.19
CA LYS A 14 21.29 -17.46 -13.46
C LYS A 14 21.23 -18.82 -12.77
N ASN A 15 21.61 -19.89 -13.46
CA ASN A 15 21.63 -21.23 -12.88
C ASN A 15 22.62 -21.32 -11.71
N HIS A 16 23.80 -20.71 -11.85
CA HIS A 16 24.80 -20.70 -10.79
C HIS A 16 24.33 -19.93 -9.54
N LEU A 17 23.78 -18.73 -9.74
CA LEU A 17 23.23 -17.92 -8.64
C LEU A 17 22.04 -18.61 -7.96
N ALA A 18 21.13 -19.21 -8.74
CA ALA A 18 20.00 -19.96 -8.20
C ALA A 18 20.47 -21.13 -7.32
N ALA A 19 21.47 -21.88 -7.77
CA ALA A 19 22.05 -22.97 -6.99
C ALA A 19 22.67 -22.47 -5.68
N ILE A 20 23.36 -21.31 -5.70
CA ILE A 20 23.89 -20.68 -4.49
C ILE A 20 22.76 -20.26 -3.55
N PHE A 21 21.77 -19.50 -4.02
CA PHE A 21 20.68 -19.01 -3.18
C PHE A 21 19.85 -20.14 -2.57
N ALA A 22 19.74 -21.30 -3.23
CA ALA A 22 19.07 -22.47 -2.69
C ALA A 22 19.81 -23.15 -1.51
N THR A 23 21.06 -22.77 -1.21
CA THR A 23 21.83 -23.39 -0.11
C THR A 23 21.46 -22.89 1.28
N LYS A 24 20.68 -21.81 1.37
CA LYS A 24 20.25 -21.20 2.64
C LYS A 24 18.80 -20.73 2.53
N THR A 25 18.15 -20.61 3.68
CA THR A 25 16.82 -20.01 3.76
C THR A 25 16.90 -18.50 3.48
N ARG A 26 15.74 -17.88 3.23
CA ARG A 26 15.64 -16.41 3.10
C ARG A 26 16.20 -15.70 4.34
N GLU A 27 15.89 -16.20 5.53
CA GLU A 27 16.29 -15.61 6.81
C GLU A 27 17.81 -15.68 7.00
N GLU A 28 18.42 -16.84 6.74
CA GLU A 28 19.89 -16.99 6.79
C GLU A 28 20.62 -16.07 5.79
N TRP A 29 20.03 -15.83 4.61
CA TRP A 29 20.57 -14.84 3.67
C TRP A 29 20.40 -13.41 4.19
N SER A 30 19.25 -13.08 4.76
CA SER A 30 19.01 -11.77 5.36
C SER A 30 20.01 -11.48 6.47
N ASP A 31 20.18 -12.39 7.42
CA ASP A 31 21.13 -12.24 8.54
C ASP A 31 22.57 -12.07 8.07
N LEU A 32 22.94 -12.74 6.97
CA LEU A 32 24.29 -12.65 6.41
C LEU A 32 24.55 -11.33 5.66
N LEU A 33 23.55 -10.84 4.93
CA LEU A 33 23.73 -9.71 4.00
C LEU A 33 23.34 -8.37 4.62
N GLU A 34 22.45 -8.37 5.61
CA GLU A 34 21.99 -7.15 6.27
C GLU A 34 23.14 -6.44 7.00
N GLY A 35 23.18 -5.11 6.88
CA GLY A 35 24.26 -4.28 7.45
C GLY A 35 25.59 -4.33 6.68
N THR A 36 25.67 -5.05 5.56
CA THR A 36 26.84 -5.03 4.67
C THR A 36 26.69 -3.98 3.55
N ASP A 37 27.71 -3.78 2.73
CA ASP A 37 27.72 -2.81 1.61
C ASP A 37 26.98 -3.32 0.35
N ILE A 38 26.18 -4.39 0.48
CA ILE A 38 25.40 -4.94 -0.64
C ILE A 38 23.99 -4.35 -0.67
N CYS A 39 23.54 -3.95 -1.86
CA CYS A 39 22.13 -3.65 -2.10
C CYS A 39 21.33 -4.95 -2.17
N PHE A 40 20.67 -5.31 -1.07
CA PHE A 40 19.80 -6.48 -0.96
C PHE A 40 18.53 -6.14 -0.17
N ALA A 41 17.45 -6.88 -0.44
CA ALA A 41 16.28 -6.95 0.42
C ALA A 41 15.60 -8.32 0.25
N PRO A 42 15.01 -8.90 1.31
CA PRO A 42 14.17 -10.07 1.18
C PRO A 42 12.86 -9.72 0.45
N VAL A 43 12.31 -10.70 -0.28
CA VAL A 43 10.93 -10.60 -0.78
C VAL A 43 9.98 -10.91 0.39
N LEU A 44 9.19 -9.92 0.77
CA LEU A 44 8.21 -10.00 1.86
C LEU A 44 6.80 -10.27 1.31
N THR A 45 5.99 -11.01 2.08
CA THR A 45 4.54 -11.04 1.86
C THR A 45 3.92 -9.67 2.22
N MET A 46 2.65 -9.45 1.86
CA MET A 46 1.96 -8.21 2.22
C MET A 46 1.87 -8.01 3.73
N ASP A 47 1.62 -9.09 4.49
CA ASP A 47 1.52 -9.04 5.95
C ASP A 47 2.89 -8.78 6.59
N GLU A 48 3.94 -9.45 6.10
CA GLU A 48 5.32 -9.20 6.53
C GLU A 48 5.75 -7.76 6.24
N ALA A 49 5.40 -7.24 5.06
CA ALA A 49 5.71 -5.86 4.69
C ALA A 49 5.02 -4.86 5.60
N ALA A 50 3.75 -5.07 5.96
CA ALA A 50 3.02 -4.21 6.88
C ALA A 50 3.65 -4.18 8.28
N GLN A 51 4.16 -5.32 8.74
CA GLN A 51 4.78 -5.49 10.06
C GLN A 51 6.28 -5.22 10.10
N HIS A 52 6.93 -5.03 8.95
CA HIS A 52 8.37 -4.79 8.88
C HIS A 52 8.78 -3.59 9.76
N PRO A 53 9.86 -3.69 10.58
CA PRO A 53 10.21 -2.66 11.56
C PRO A 53 10.29 -1.24 10.99
N HIS A 54 10.84 -1.10 9.78
CA HIS A 54 10.91 0.19 9.09
C HIS A 54 9.51 0.76 8.74
N ASN A 55 8.58 -0.09 8.32
CA ASN A 55 7.23 0.33 7.93
C ASN A 55 6.37 0.64 9.16
N VAL A 56 6.51 -0.13 10.25
CA VAL A 56 5.86 0.15 11.53
C VAL A 56 6.35 1.47 12.11
N HIS A 57 7.68 1.65 12.21
CA HIS A 57 8.28 2.87 12.75
C HIS A 57 7.79 4.11 11.99
N ARG A 58 7.66 4.00 10.67
CA ARG A 58 7.23 5.10 9.81
C ARG A 58 5.72 5.21 9.67
N LYS A 59 4.91 4.31 10.22
CA LYS A 59 3.46 4.24 9.96
C LYS A 59 3.17 4.29 8.45
N THR A 60 3.86 3.43 7.68
CA THR A 60 3.67 3.32 6.23
C THR A 60 2.31 2.71 5.90
N PHE A 61 1.85 1.78 6.75
CA PHE A 61 0.51 1.22 6.72
C PHE A 61 -0.23 1.61 8.01
N VAL A 62 -1.53 1.81 7.90
CA VAL A 62 -2.43 2.21 8.99
C VAL A 62 -3.70 1.36 8.93
N ASP A 63 -4.30 1.12 10.09
CA ASP A 63 -5.63 0.53 10.16
C ASP A 63 -6.69 1.62 10.17
N VAL A 64 -7.66 1.53 9.26
CA VAL A 64 -8.82 2.40 9.24
C VAL A 64 -10.07 1.55 9.08
N ALA A 65 -10.96 1.63 10.05
CA ALA A 65 -12.19 0.84 10.10
C ALA A 65 -11.94 -0.69 9.98
N GLY A 66 -10.86 -1.19 10.59
CA GLY A 66 -10.51 -2.61 10.59
C GLY A 66 -9.84 -3.10 9.30
N ILE A 67 -9.47 -2.20 8.40
CA ILE A 67 -8.76 -2.52 7.16
C ILE A 67 -7.36 -1.90 7.20
N THR A 68 -6.34 -2.75 7.10
CA THR A 68 -4.96 -2.30 6.91
C THR A 68 -4.77 -1.78 5.49
N GLN A 69 -4.33 -0.53 5.38
CA GLN A 69 -4.11 0.14 4.10
C GLN A 69 -2.90 1.09 4.16
N PRO A 70 -2.34 1.51 3.00
CA PRO A 70 -1.27 2.50 2.98
C PRO A 70 -1.70 3.84 3.59
N ALA A 71 -0.79 4.47 4.34
CA ALA A 71 -0.96 5.85 4.75
C ALA A 71 -0.75 6.82 3.56
N PRO A 72 -1.28 8.05 3.64
CA PRO A 72 -1.03 9.07 2.62
C PRO A 72 0.47 9.28 2.33
N SER A 73 0.81 9.37 1.05
CA SER A 73 2.18 9.53 0.55
C SER A 73 2.22 10.54 -0.61
N PRO A 74 3.25 11.40 -0.72
CA PRO A 74 4.40 11.52 0.18
C PRO A 74 4.06 12.21 1.51
N ARG A 75 4.95 12.09 2.51
CA ARG A 75 4.80 12.75 3.81
C ARG A 75 5.30 14.19 3.71
N PHE A 76 4.39 15.15 3.80
CA PHE A 76 4.72 16.58 3.81
C PHE A 76 4.91 17.08 5.24
N ASP A 77 5.90 17.96 5.44
CA ASP A 77 6.19 18.56 6.75
C ASP A 77 5.17 19.66 7.10
N ARG A 78 4.94 20.61 6.19
CA ARG A 78 4.07 21.78 6.45
C ARG A 78 2.58 21.48 6.39
N THR A 79 2.16 20.53 5.56
CA THR A 79 0.74 20.17 5.36
C THR A 79 0.60 18.65 5.27
N PRO A 80 0.73 17.93 6.39
CA PRO A 80 0.61 16.47 6.40
C PRO A 80 -0.73 16.01 5.85
N GLY A 81 -0.72 15.01 4.97
CA GLY A 81 -1.95 14.35 4.53
C GLY A 81 -2.47 13.41 5.62
N GLU A 82 -3.79 13.39 5.82
CA GLU A 82 -4.44 12.52 6.81
C GLU A 82 -5.71 11.88 6.24
N ILE A 83 -6.04 10.69 6.76
CA ILE A 83 -7.27 9.99 6.39
C ILE A 83 -8.40 10.56 7.25
N GLN A 84 -9.33 11.25 6.60
CA GLN A 84 -10.37 12.03 7.27
C GLN A 84 -11.61 11.23 7.66
N ARG A 85 -11.99 10.24 6.84
CA ARG A 85 -13.23 9.47 6.99
C ARG A 85 -13.00 8.04 6.45
N PRO A 86 -13.74 7.03 6.94
CA PRO A 86 -13.75 5.70 6.33
C PRO A 86 -14.39 5.74 4.92
N PRO A 87 -14.23 4.68 4.12
CA PRO A 87 -14.93 4.55 2.84
C PRO A 87 -16.44 4.71 3.00
N SER A 88 -17.06 5.50 2.13
CA SER A 88 -18.49 5.77 2.17
C SER A 88 -19.31 4.68 1.51
N HIS A 89 -20.49 4.39 2.06
CA HIS A 89 -21.51 3.59 1.38
C HIS A 89 -22.24 4.40 0.29
N PRO A 90 -22.80 3.74 -0.75
CA PRO A 90 -23.62 4.43 -1.75
C PRO A 90 -24.79 5.18 -1.11
N GLY A 91 -24.90 6.47 -1.39
CA GLY A 91 -25.94 7.36 -0.88
C GLY A 91 -25.68 7.95 0.52
N GLN A 92 -24.58 7.57 1.18
CA GLN A 92 -24.29 7.98 2.58
C GLN A 92 -24.28 9.50 2.78
N HIS A 93 -23.86 10.27 1.76
CA HIS A 93 -23.74 11.73 1.84
C HIS A 93 -24.76 12.45 0.95
N THR A 94 -25.77 11.77 0.39
CA THR A 94 -26.73 12.39 -0.54
C THR A 94 -27.43 13.59 0.08
N ASP A 95 -27.94 13.46 1.30
CA ASP A 95 -28.69 14.51 1.97
C ASP A 95 -27.77 15.67 2.42
N GLU A 96 -26.56 15.36 2.90
CA GLU A 96 -25.52 16.35 3.25
C GLU A 96 -25.21 17.22 2.03
N ILE A 97 -24.96 16.61 0.87
CA ILE A 97 -24.61 17.34 -0.35
C ILE A 97 -25.81 18.11 -0.92
N LEU A 98 -26.98 17.48 -1.06
CA LEU A 98 -28.16 18.15 -1.62
C LEU A 98 -28.62 19.31 -0.73
N GLY A 99 -28.66 19.10 0.59
CA GLY A 99 -29.12 20.09 1.55
C GLY A 99 -28.08 21.18 1.81
N GLU A 100 -26.91 20.81 2.34
CA GLU A 100 -25.95 21.79 2.86
C GLU A 100 -25.15 22.48 1.75
N TRP A 101 -24.79 21.76 0.69
CA TRP A 101 -23.94 22.30 -0.38
C TRP A 101 -24.74 22.91 -1.52
N LEU A 102 -25.85 22.26 -1.91
CA LEU A 102 -26.66 22.68 -3.05
C LEU A 102 -27.92 23.47 -2.66
N GLY A 103 -28.25 23.53 -1.36
CA GLY A 103 -29.39 24.30 -0.86
C GLY A 103 -30.76 23.73 -1.27
N THR A 104 -30.82 22.43 -1.60
CA THR A 104 -32.06 21.74 -1.98
C THR A 104 -32.95 21.58 -0.75
N SER A 105 -34.24 21.87 -0.87
CA SER A 105 -35.16 21.74 0.25
C SER A 105 -35.37 20.28 0.64
N SER A 106 -35.70 20.02 1.90
CA SER A 106 -36.02 18.66 2.37
C SER A 106 -37.19 18.02 1.60
N SER A 107 -38.16 18.83 1.15
CA SER A 107 -39.26 18.37 0.30
C SER A 107 -38.81 17.91 -1.08
N GLU A 108 -37.87 18.63 -1.71
CA GLU A 108 -37.33 18.26 -3.02
C GLU A 108 -36.46 17.01 -2.91
N ILE A 109 -35.61 16.90 -1.87
CA ILE A 109 -34.81 15.70 -1.59
C ILE A 109 -35.74 14.49 -1.40
N SER A 110 -36.83 14.64 -0.66
CA SER A 110 -37.82 13.58 -0.46
C SER A 110 -38.46 13.14 -1.78
N HIS A 111 -38.79 14.08 -2.67
CA HIS A 111 -39.34 13.77 -3.99
C HIS A 111 -38.32 13.05 -4.90
N LEU A 112 -37.04 13.45 -4.87
CA LEU A 112 -35.98 12.78 -5.60
C LEU A 112 -35.79 11.32 -5.13
N ARG A 113 -35.91 11.06 -3.83
CA ARG A 113 -35.87 9.70 -3.26
C ARG A 113 -37.08 8.87 -3.67
N GLN A 114 -38.28 9.45 -3.65
CA GLN A 114 -39.51 8.75 -4.03
C GLN A 114 -39.51 8.31 -5.51
N ASN A 115 -38.84 9.07 -6.37
CA ASN A 115 -38.73 8.77 -7.80
C ASN A 115 -37.42 8.06 -8.16
N ASP A 116 -36.72 7.47 -7.18
CA ASP A 116 -35.46 6.74 -7.36
C ASP A 116 -34.36 7.51 -8.12
N SER A 117 -34.43 8.85 -8.12
CA SER A 117 -33.47 9.72 -8.80
C SER A 117 -32.16 9.88 -8.00
N VAL A 118 -32.25 9.69 -6.68
CA VAL A 118 -31.11 9.69 -5.75
C VAL A 118 -31.31 8.60 -4.70
N ARG A 119 -30.20 8.10 -4.14
CA ARG A 119 -30.20 7.06 -3.09
C ARG A 119 -29.82 7.62 -1.74
#